data_AF-A0A1H4UAM3-F1
#
_entry.id   AF-A0A1H4UAM3-F1
#
_cell.length_a   1.000
_cell.length_b   1.000
_cell.length_c   1.000
_cell.angle_alpha   90.00
_cell.angle_beta   90.00
_cell.angle_gamma   90.00
#
_symmetry.space_group_name_H-M   'P 1'
#
loop_
_entity.id
_entity.type
_entity.pdbx_description
1 polymer ?
#
loop_
_entity_poly.entity_id
_entity_poly.type
_entity_poly.pdbx_seq_one_letter_code
_entity_poly.pdbx_strand_id
1 'polypeptide(L)'
;MKNYLNNKLNWSTKDQIQQSEAVLEKQEVTTRNKNWILYLFFILIGSFFYLHIYIPLDNHSFVKAKKLHIQEKEKRTKALNAIKEYSKGTIYYDEYLKYKVSTQNAWNELLTEKENQKLFIFDSLHQFLERFGLTLVIFVGALFNLIRSFYREPYVIFPKVVNAYILSISVFYFFWIFQKFQDVSKVSYILITLFSAFLISVAVYLATKRRKLYVDRIKADMIELAKKAIKDSQIEKRPEMIDFIEKLVKK
;
A
#
# COMPACT_ATOMS: atom_id res chain seq x y z
N MET A 1 42.06 31.74 43.63
CA MET A 1 41.96 30.33 43.22
C MET A 1 40.56 29.90 42.74
N LYS A 2 39.47 30.23 43.47
CA LYS A 2 38.09 29.91 43.05
C LYS A 2 37.68 30.43 41.66
N ASN A 3 38.03 31.67 41.29
CA ASN A 3 37.69 32.23 39.97
C ASN A 3 38.38 31.52 38.79
N TYR A 4 39.58 30.97 39.02
CA TYR A 4 40.33 30.28 37.96
C TYR A 4 39.74 28.88 37.67
N LEU A 5 39.32 28.17 38.71
CA LEU A 5 38.62 26.89 38.59
C LEU A 5 37.23 27.05 37.94
N ASN A 6 36.49 28.10 38.29
CA ASN A 6 35.17 28.37 37.72
C ASN A 6 35.24 28.70 36.22
N ASN A 7 36.23 29.49 35.80
CA ASN A 7 36.46 29.75 34.39
C ASN A 7 36.85 28.47 33.64
N LYS A 8 37.81 27.69 34.16
CA LYS A 8 38.28 26.46 33.50
C LYS A 8 37.17 25.41 33.32
N LEU A 9 36.24 25.31 34.28
CA LEU A 9 35.06 24.45 34.16
C LEU A 9 34.16 24.90 33.00
N ASN A 10 33.92 26.21 32.87
CA ASN A 10 33.01 26.80 31.88
C ASN A 10 33.52 26.65 30.44
N TRP A 11 34.84 26.68 30.22
CA TRP A 11 35.46 26.40 28.91
C TRP A 11 35.32 24.93 28.51
N SER A 12 35.55 24.00 29.45
CA SER A 12 35.40 22.57 29.20
C SER A 12 33.96 22.18 28.84
N THR A 13 32.95 22.82 29.44
CA THR A 13 31.55 22.53 29.13
C THR A 13 31.15 23.05 27.75
N LYS A 14 31.65 24.23 27.34
CA LYS A 14 31.39 24.78 26.00
C LYS A 14 31.97 23.91 24.89
N ASP A 15 33.20 23.43 25.07
CA ASP A 15 33.86 22.57 24.09
C ASP A 15 33.14 21.22 23.93
N GLN A 16 32.63 20.66 25.05
CA GLN A 16 31.81 19.45 25.03
C GLN A 16 30.46 19.64 24.35
N ILE A 17 29.80 20.79 24.57
CA ILE A 17 28.55 21.14 23.89
C ILE A 17 28.78 21.26 22.38
N GLN A 18 29.83 21.98 21.97
CA GLN A 18 30.13 22.22 20.56
C GLN A 18 30.55 20.93 19.82
N GLN A 19 31.27 20.02 20.48
CA GLN A 19 31.54 18.68 19.94
C GLN A 19 30.26 17.84 19.83
N SER A 20 29.34 17.91 20.79
CA SER A 20 28.08 17.17 20.74
C SER A 20 27.17 17.65 19.62
N GLU A 21 27.13 18.96 19.36
CA GLU A 21 26.38 19.57 18.26
C GLU A 21 26.95 19.15 16.89
N ALA A 22 28.27 19.16 16.72
CA ALA A 22 28.92 18.73 15.48
C ALA A 22 28.73 17.23 15.18
N VAL A 23 28.64 16.38 16.21
CA VAL A 23 28.35 14.94 16.05
C VAL A 23 26.88 14.71 15.68
N LEU A 24 25.96 15.45 16.30
CA LEU A 24 24.52 15.41 15.96
C LEU A 24 24.30 15.89 14.52
N GLU A 25 24.93 16.99 14.12
CA GLU A 25 24.82 17.53 12.75
C GLU A 25 25.38 16.55 11.70
N LYS A 26 26.53 15.92 11.97
CA LYS A 26 27.04 14.83 11.10
C LYS A 26 26.09 13.63 11.04
N GLN A 27 25.47 13.23 12.15
CA GLN A 27 24.47 12.15 12.15
C GLN A 27 23.20 12.51 11.36
N GLU A 28 22.72 13.75 11.45
CA GLU A 28 21.58 14.25 10.68
C GLU A 28 21.88 14.31 9.17
N VAL A 29 23.05 14.80 8.77
CA VAL A 29 23.45 14.86 7.35
C VAL A 29 23.58 13.44 6.76
N THR A 30 24.13 12.49 7.50
CA THR A 30 24.31 11.10 7.03
C THR A 30 22.97 10.36 6.90
N THR A 31 22.02 10.62 7.81
CA THR A 31 20.66 10.03 7.74
C THR A 31 19.78 10.69 6.68
N ARG A 32 20.01 11.97 6.35
CA ARG A 32 19.34 12.68 5.24
C ARG A 32 19.73 12.12 3.87
N ASN A 33 21.00 11.80 3.66
CA ASN A 33 21.51 11.27 2.38
C ASN A 33 21.22 9.79 2.11
N LYS A 34 20.72 8.99 3.06
CA LYS A 34 20.29 7.60 2.78
C LYS A 34 18.82 7.49 2.37
N ASN A 35 18.01 8.52 2.60
CA ASN A 35 16.57 8.44 2.30
C ASN A 35 16.24 8.72 0.82
N TRP A 36 17.08 9.45 0.08
CA TRP A 36 16.77 9.83 -1.32
C TRP A 36 16.76 8.64 -2.28
N ILE A 37 17.65 7.66 -2.12
CA ILE A 37 17.63 6.41 -2.92
C ILE A 37 16.30 5.68 -2.73
N LEU A 38 15.80 5.68 -1.51
CA LEU A 38 14.56 5.03 -1.16
C LEU A 38 13.34 5.80 -1.70
N TYR A 39 13.35 7.13 -1.66
CA TYR A 39 12.35 7.95 -2.36
C TYR A 39 12.39 7.73 -3.88
N LEU A 40 13.57 7.65 -4.49
CA LEU A 40 13.72 7.34 -5.92
C LEU A 40 13.15 5.97 -6.26
N PHE A 41 13.38 4.95 -5.42
CA PHE A 41 12.81 3.62 -5.60
C PHE A 41 11.27 3.64 -5.57
N PHE A 42 10.67 4.39 -4.64
CA PHE A 42 9.21 4.59 -4.60
C PHE A 42 8.67 5.35 -5.81
N ILE A 43 9.39 6.38 -6.26
CA ILE A 43 9.04 7.12 -7.48
C ILE A 43 9.14 6.20 -8.70
N LEU A 44 10.15 5.33 -8.77
CA LEU A 44 10.31 4.35 -9.85
C LEU A 44 9.16 3.34 -9.86
N ILE A 45 8.80 2.77 -8.72
CA ILE A 45 7.65 1.85 -8.58
C ILE A 45 6.32 2.55 -8.91
N GLY A 46 6.12 3.78 -8.43
CA GLY A 46 4.96 4.59 -8.80
C GLY A 46 4.94 4.96 -10.28
N SER A 47 6.12 5.11 -10.91
CA SER A 47 6.24 5.35 -12.35
C SER A 47 5.89 4.10 -13.16
N PHE A 48 6.20 2.91 -12.65
CA PHE A 48 5.78 1.62 -13.23
C PHE A 48 4.25 1.48 -13.26
N PHE A 49 3.52 2.10 -12.34
CA PHE A 49 2.05 2.15 -12.42
C PHE A 49 1.60 2.83 -13.72
N TYR A 50 2.24 3.90 -14.18
CA TYR A 50 1.84 4.59 -15.42
C TYR A 50 2.21 3.85 -16.71
N LEU A 51 2.99 2.77 -16.65
CA LEU A 51 3.35 1.99 -17.85
C LEU A 51 2.12 1.38 -18.54
N HIS A 52 1.04 1.09 -17.81
CA HIS A 52 -0.18 0.57 -18.43
C HIS A 52 -0.76 1.54 -19.46
N ILE A 53 -0.61 2.86 -19.29
CA ILE A 53 -1.11 3.87 -20.25
C ILE A 53 -0.48 3.72 -21.64
N TYR A 54 0.78 3.27 -21.69
CA TYR A 54 1.50 3.05 -22.95
C TYR A 54 1.15 1.72 -23.62
N ILE A 55 0.44 0.83 -22.91
CA ILE A 55 -0.08 -0.41 -23.45
C ILE A 55 -1.51 -0.10 -23.91
N PRO A 56 -1.78 -0.03 -25.22
CA PRO A 56 -3.13 0.25 -25.70
C PRO A 56 -4.08 -0.85 -25.22
N LEU A 57 -5.24 -0.45 -24.70
CA LEU A 57 -6.26 -1.35 -24.13
C LEU A 57 -6.70 -2.42 -25.15
N ASP A 58 -6.80 -1.98 -26.41
CA ASP A 58 -7.08 -2.77 -27.59
C ASP A 58 -5.97 -2.47 -28.63
N ASN A 59 -5.47 -3.47 -29.35
CA ASN A 59 -4.54 -3.23 -30.45
C ASN A 59 -5.17 -2.29 -31.50
N HIS A 60 -4.39 -1.39 -32.10
CA HIS A 60 -4.83 -0.49 -33.17
C HIS A 60 -5.49 -1.24 -34.35
N SER A 61 -5.01 -2.46 -34.65
CA SER A 61 -5.62 -3.35 -35.63
C SER A 61 -7.02 -3.80 -35.20
N PHE A 62 -7.20 -4.13 -33.92
CA PHE A 62 -8.46 -4.57 -33.34
C PHE A 62 -9.51 -3.45 -33.34
N VAL A 63 -9.14 -2.23 -32.95
CA VAL A 63 -10.06 -1.07 -32.95
C VAL A 63 -10.57 -0.77 -34.36
N LYS A 64 -9.66 -0.73 -35.35
CA LYS A 64 -10.00 -0.50 -36.75
C LYS A 64 -10.89 -1.62 -37.30
N ALA A 65 -10.54 -2.88 -37.02
CA ALA A 65 -11.32 -4.04 -37.44
C ALA A 65 -12.71 -4.06 -36.79
N LYS A 66 -12.83 -3.74 -35.50
CA LYS A 66 -14.10 -3.69 -34.76
C LYS A 66 -15.04 -2.63 -35.33
N LYS A 67 -14.55 -1.42 -35.62
CA LYS A 67 -15.35 -0.32 -36.19
C LYS A 67 -15.84 -0.67 -37.60
N LEU A 68 -14.95 -1.15 -38.46
CA LEU A 68 -15.28 -1.55 -39.83
C LEU A 68 -16.29 -2.71 -39.83
N HIS A 69 -16.08 -3.70 -38.95
CA HIS A 69 -16.97 -4.85 -38.80
C HIS A 69 -18.37 -4.44 -38.36
N ILE A 70 -18.53 -3.52 -37.40
CA ILE A 70 -19.86 -3.04 -36.97
C ILE A 70 -20.60 -2.37 -38.13
N GLN A 71 -19.93 -1.46 -38.85
CA GLN A 71 -20.53 -0.71 -39.95
C GLN A 71 -20.93 -1.61 -41.12
N GLU A 72 -20.06 -2.53 -41.52
CA GLU A 72 -20.34 -3.44 -42.64
C GLU A 72 -21.33 -4.54 -42.23
N LYS A 73 -21.35 -4.97 -40.96
CA LYS A 73 -22.36 -5.90 -40.45
C LYS A 73 -23.77 -5.31 -40.50
N GLU A 74 -23.97 -4.05 -40.17
CA GLU A 74 -25.29 -3.40 -40.24
C GLU A 74 -25.82 -3.31 -41.68
N LYS A 75 -24.99 -2.82 -42.60
CA LYS A 75 -25.35 -2.72 -44.03
C LYS A 75 -25.63 -4.09 -44.63
N ARG A 76 -24.74 -5.06 -44.37
CA ARG A 76 -24.91 -6.44 -44.82
C ARG A 76 -26.18 -7.05 -44.27
N THR A 77 -26.49 -6.87 -42.98
CA THR A 77 -27.66 -7.51 -42.36
C THR A 77 -28.97 -7.04 -42.98
N LYS A 78 -29.11 -5.74 -43.26
CA LYS A 78 -30.31 -5.18 -43.92
C LYS A 78 -30.48 -5.69 -45.34
N ALA A 79 -29.44 -5.61 -46.17
CA ALA A 79 -29.51 -6.06 -47.57
C ALA A 79 -29.68 -7.58 -47.68
N LEU A 80 -28.98 -8.33 -46.84
CA LEU A 80 -28.99 -9.78 -46.85
C LEU A 80 -30.35 -10.37 -46.44
N ASN A 81 -31.04 -9.76 -45.49
CA ASN A 81 -32.35 -10.25 -45.06
C ASN A 81 -33.41 -10.12 -46.17
N ALA A 82 -33.39 -9.03 -46.92
CA ALA A 82 -34.25 -8.87 -48.09
C ALA A 82 -33.91 -9.90 -49.19
N ILE A 83 -32.63 -10.06 -49.53
CA ILE A 83 -32.20 -10.97 -50.59
C ILE A 83 -32.49 -12.43 -50.23
N LYS A 84 -32.26 -12.86 -48.98
CA LYS A 84 -32.52 -14.23 -48.52
C LYS A 84 -33.95 -14.69 -48.71
N GLU A 85 -34.91 -13.80 -48.56
CA GLU A 85 -36.33 -14.11 -48.76
C GLU A 85 -36.60 -14.40 -50.24
N TYR A 86 -36.08 -13.56 -51.13
CA TYR A 86 -36.28 -13.67 -52.57
C TYR A 86 -35.45 -14.76 -53.26
N SER A 87 -34.28 -15.12 -52.72
CA SER A 87 -33.32 -15.99 -53.42
C SER A 87 -33.35 -17.46 -52.99
N LYS A 88 -34.22 -17.86 -52.06
CA LYS A 88 -34.35 -19.27 -51.61
C LYS A 88 -34.47 -20.22 -52.81
N GLY A 89 -33.60 -21.22 -52.86
CA GLY A 89 -33.56 -22.22 -53.92
C GLY A 89 -32.72 -21.85 -55.16
N THR A 90 -32.04 -20.70 -55.16
CA THR A 90 -31.15 -20.27 -56.25
C THR A 90 -29.67 -20.52 -55.93
N ILE A 91 -28.82 -20.57 -56.96
CA ILE A 91 -27.35 -20.75 -56.85
C ILE A 91 -26.73 -19.66 -55.95
N TYR A 92 -27.26 -18.43 -56.02
CA TYR A 92 -26.80 -17.30 -55.19
C TYR A 92 -27.13 -17.48 -53.70
N TYR A 93 -28.20 -18.22 -53.38
CA TYR A 93 -28.52 -18.56 -52.00
C TYR A 93 -27.56 -19.61 -51.44
N ASP A 94 -27.10 -20.55 -52.27
CA ASP A 94 -26.08 -21.54 -51.89
C ASP A 94 -24.71 -20.88 -51.68
N GLU A 95 -24.33 -19.92 -52.52
CA GLU A 95 -23.13 -19.08 -52.28
C GLU A 95 -23.24 -18.29 -50.98
N TYR A 96 -24.41 -17.70 -50.71
CA TYR A 96 -24.66 -17.04 -49.43
C TYR A 96 -24.45 -18.00 -48.24
N LEU A 97 -24.96 -19.23 -48.31
CA LEU A 97 -24.76 -20.22 -47.26
C LEU A 97 -23.28 -20.53 -47.06
N LYS A 98 -22.47 -20.62 -48.13
CA LYS A 98 -21.01 -20.76 -48.02
C LYS A 98 -20.35 -19.60 -47.26
N TYR A 99 -20.68 -18.35 -47.61
CA TYR A 99 -20.12 -17.18 -46.90
C TYR A 99 -20.60 -17.05 -45.45
N LYS A 100 -21.82 -17.50 -45.15
CA LYS A 100 -22.33 -17.60 -43.78
C LYS A 100 -21.46 -18.53 -42.94
N VAL A 101 -21.11 -19.71 -43.48
CA VAL A 101 -20.21 -20.65 -42.81
C VAL A 101 -18.83 -20.03 -42.59
N SER A 102 -18.25 -19.39 -43.61
CA SER A 102 -16.97 -18.69 -43.47
C SER A 102 -17.00 -17.59 -42.39
N THR A 103 -18.07 -16.79 -42.34
CA THR A 103 -18.26 -15.75 -41.30
C THR A 103 -18.37 -16.37 -39.90
N GLN A 104 -19.07 -17.51 -39.78
CA GLN A 104 -19.18 -18.21 -38.51
C GLN A 104 -17.81 -18.74 -38.06
N ASN A 105 -17.00 -19.26 -38.98
CA ASN A 105 -15.65 -19.72 -38.70
C ASN A 105 -14.77 -18.56 -38.19
N ALA A 106 -14.78 -17.41 -38.87
CA ALA A 106 -14.03 -16.23 -38.42
C ALA A 106 -14.52 -15.69 -37.05
N TRP A 107 -15.82 -15.79 -36.77
CA TRP A 107 -16.35 -15.44 -35.45
C TRP A 107 -15.90 -16.41 -34.36
N ASN A 108 -15.88 -17.71 -34.65
CA ASN A 108 -15.39 -18.73 -33.73
C ASN A 108 -13.88 -18.55 -33.47
N GLU A 109 -13.10 -18.19 -34.49
CA GLU A 109 -11.68 -17.86 -34.37
C GLU A 109 -11.48 -16.63 -33.48
N LEU A 110 -12.25 -15.56 -33.67
CA LEU A 110 -12.21 -14.38 -32.79
C LEU A 110 -12.54 -14.73 -31.33
N LEU A 111 -13.55 -15.57 -31.09
CA LEU A 111 -13.89 -16.03 -29.74
C LEU A 111 -12.76 -16.86 -29.13
N THR A 112 -12.11 -17.70 -29.93
CA THR A 112 -10.95 -18.49 -29.51
C THR A 112 -9.78 -17.57 -29.13
N GLU A 113 -9.47 -16.56 -29.95
CA GLU A 113 -8.45 -15.57 -29.65
C GLU A 113 -8.79 -14.74 -28.41
N LYS A 114 -10.06 -14.41 -28.21
CA LYS A 114 -10.51 -13.71 -26.99
C LYS A 114 -10.34 -14.58 -25.75
N GLU A 115 -10.63 -15.88 -25.83
CA GLU A 115 -10.33 -16.82 -24.75
C GLU A 115 -8.82 -16.96 -24.52
N ASN A 116 -8.02 -17.00 -25.58
CA ASN A 116 -6.55 -17.09 -25.51
C ASN A 116 -5.91 -15.84 -24.86
N GLN A 117 -6.53 -14.67 -25.01
CA GLN A 117 -6.04 -13.42 -24.39
C GLN A 117 -6.36 -13.29 -22.90
N LYS A 118 -7.32 -14.08 -22.39
CA LYS A 118 -7.68 -14.05 -20.97
C LYS A 118 -6.51 -14.53 -20.12
N LEU A 119 -6.25 -13.80 -19.04
CA LEU A 119 -5.25 -14.17 -18.05
C LEU A 119 -5.92 -14.23 -16.68
N PHE A 120 -5.94 -15.42 -16.06
CA PHE A 120 -6.69 -15.68 -14.83
C PHE A 120 -8.18 -15.29 -14.96
N ILE A 121 -8.65 -14.31 -14.19
CA ILE A 121 -10.01 -13.75 -14.23
C ILE A 121 -10.14 -12.53 -15.15
N PHE A 122 -9.04 -12.04 -15.72
CA PHE A 122 -9.00 -10.80 -16.49
C PHE A 122 -9.19 -11.07 -17.99
N ASP A 123 -9.86 -10.15 -18.67
CA ASP A 123 -10.13 -10.25 -20.11
C ASP A 123 -8.85 -10.08 -20.95
N SER A 124 -7.82 -9.45 -20.39
CA SER A 124 -6.54 -9.25 -21.06
C SER A 124 -5.39 -9.09 -20.07
N LEU A 125 -4.16 -9.30 -20.56
CA LEU A 125 -2.93 -9.02 -19.80
C LEU A 125 -2.86 -7.56 -19.32
N HIS A 126 -3.38 -6.61 -20.10
CA HIS A 126 -3.40 -5.20 -19.73
C HIS A 126 -4.19 -4.97 -18.43
N GLN A 127 -5.42 -5.50 -18.36
CA GLN A 127 -6.26 -5.39 -17.16
C GLN A 127 -5.63 -6.09 -15.95
N PHE A 128 -4.99 -7.24 -16.16
CA PHE A 128 -4.23 -7.92 -15.11
C PHE A 128 -3.10 -7.02 -14.58
N LEU A 129 -2.28 -6.46 -15.46
CA LEU A 129 -1.14 -5.62 -15.08
C LEU A 129 -1.56 -4.33 -14.38
N GLU A 130 -2.67 -3.72 -14.81
CA GLU A 130 -3.24 -2.54 -14.17
C GLU A 130 -3.62 -2.83 -12.71
N ARG A 131 -4.40 -3.90 -12.48
CA ARG A 131 -4.89 -4.27 -11.15
C ARG A 131 -3.80 -4.83 -10.26
N PHE A 132 -2.93 -5.67 -10.81
CA PHE A 132 -1.78 -6.24 -10.11
C PHE A 132 -0.76 -5.15 -9.76
N GLY A 133 -0.40 -4.29 -10.70
CA GLY A 133 0.55 -3.21 -10.51
C GLY A 133 0.09 -2.23 -9.43
N LEU A 134 -1.17 -1.80 -9.47
CA LEU A 134 -1.74 -0.93 -8.42
C LEU A 134 -1.69 -1.59 -7.05
N THR A 135 -2.10 -2.85 -6.96
CA THR A 135 -2.10 -3.60 -5.69
C THR A 135 -0.67 -3.76 -5.15
N LEU A 136 0.29 -4.02 -6.02
CA LEU A 136 1.71 -4.15 -5.68
C LEU A 136 2.31 -2.85 -5.17
N VAL A 137 2.03 -1.71 -5.82
CA VAL A 137 2.50 -0.39 -5.37
C VAL A 137 1.96 -0.08 -3.97
N ILE A 138 0.67 -0.31 -3.73
CA ILE A 138 0.04 -0.11 -2.42
C ILE A 138 0.65 -1.05 -1.37
N PHE A 139 0.85 -2.32 -1.71
CA PHE A 139 1.46 -3.31 -0.81
C PHE A 139 2.88 -2.90 -0.39
N VAL A 140 3.75 -2.58 -1.35
CA VAL A 140 5.14 -2.19 -1.08
C VAL A 140 5.18 -0.88 -0.29
N GLY A 141 4.31 0.09 -0.62
CA GLY A 141 4.17 1.35 0.11
C GLY A 141 3.73 1.16 1.56
N ALA A 142 2.73 0.31 1.80
CA ALA A 142 2.26 0.00 3.15
C ALA A 142 3.31 -0.80 3.94
N LEU A 143 4.00 -1.75 3.31
CA LEU A 143 5.06 -2.54 3.94
C LEU A 143 6.21 -1.66 4.40
N PHE A 144 6.67 -0.76 3.52
CA PHE A 144 7.72 0.18 3.87
C PHE A 144 7.29 1.13 4.98
N ASN A 145 6.09 1.70 4.93
CA ASN A 145 5.60 2.58 5.98
C ASN A 145 5.43 1.85 7.32
N LEU A 146 5.02 0.58 7.28
CA LEU A 146 4.97 -0.27 8.46
C LEU A 146 6.37 -0.45 9.06
N ILE A 147 7.35 -0.87 8.26
CA ILE A 147 8.75 -1.01 8.70
C ILE A 147 9.29 0.31 9.25
N ARG A 148 9.11 1.42 8.52
CA ARG A 148 9.51 2.78 8.94
C ARG A 148 8.91 3.15 10.29
N SER A 149 7.65 2.81 10.54
CA SER A 149 6.95 3.12 11.80
C SER A 149 7.48 2.33 13.01
N PHE A 150 8.11 1.17 12.78
CA PHE A 150 8.81 0.44 13.84
C PHE A 150 10.15 1.10 14.20
N TYR A 151 10.87 1.65 13.22
CA TYR A 151 12.18 2.29 13.46
C TYR A 151 12.09 3.74 13.95
N ARG A 152 11.25 4.58 13.34
CA ARG A 152 11.21 6.02 13.64
C ARG A 152 10.27 6.37 14.79
N GLU A 153 9.18 5.62 14.91
CA GLU A 153 8.08 5.95 15.82
C GLU A 153 7.67 4.71 16.63
N PRO A 154 8.60 4.04 17.35
CA PRO A 154 8.32 2.75 17.99
C PRO A 154 7.12 2.81 18.94
N TYR A 155 6.92 3.95 19.60
CA TYR A 155 5.84 4.16 20.57
C TYR A 155 4.49 4.58 19.94
N VAL A 156 4.46 4.96 18.65
CA VAL A 156 3.21 5.36 17.98
C VAL A 156 2.60 4.14 17.30
N ILE A 157 1.46 3.68 17.84
CA ILE A 157 0.79 2.45 17.40
C ILE A 157 -0.04 2.67 16.14
N PHE A 158 -0.65 3.85 16.00
CA PHE A 158 -1.63 4.12 14.95
C PHE A 158 -1.09 3.85 13.53
N PRO A 159 0.09 4.34 13.12
CA PRO A 159 0.66 4.02 11.82
C PRO A 159 0.90 2.52 11.60
N LYS A 160 1.26 1.78 12.66
CA LYS A 160 1.49 0.33 12.57
C LYS A 160 0.20 -0.41 12.24
N VAL A 161 -0.88 -0.07 12.95
CA VAL A 161 -2.20 -0.69 12.75
C VAL A 161 -2.74 -0.35 11.36
N VAL A 162 -2.68 0.92 10.95
CA VAL A 162 -3.20 1.35 9.64
C VAL A 162 -2.43 0.67 8.50
N ASN A 163 -1.10 0.64 8.53
CA ASN A 163 -0.32 0.01 7.47
C ASN A 163 -0.46 -1.52 7.48
N ALA A 164 -0.57 -2.16 8.65
CA ALA A 164 -0.88 -3.58 8.73
C ALA A 164 -2.27 -3.91 8.14
N TYR A 165 -3.26 -3.04 8.36
CA TYR A 165 -4.58 -3.17 7.75
C TYR A 165 -4.52 -3.03 6.21
N ILE A 166 -3.83 -2.01 5.70
CA ILE A 166 -3.65 -1.83 4.25
C ILE A 166 -2.95 -3.05 3.65
N LEU A 167 -1.90 -3.58 4.30
CA LEU A 167 -1.25 -4.82 3.87
C LEU A 167 -2.21 -6.00 3.82
N SER A 168 -3.06 -6.16 4.84
CA SER A 168 -4.08 -7.21 4.85
C SER A 168 -5.03 -7.08 3.66
N ILE A 169 -5.46 -5.86 3.32
CA ILE A 169 -6.28 -5.61 2.13
C ILE A 169 -5.50 -5.98 0.86
N SER A 170 -4.26 -5.53 0.71
CA SER A 170 -3.45 -5.83 -0.47
C SER A 170 -3.19 -7.32 -0.66
N VAL A 171 -2.92 -8.07 0.42
CA VAL A 171 -2.79 -9.53 0.38
C VAL A 171 -4.08 -10.18 -0.08
N PHE A 172 -5.23 -9.69 0.40
CA PHE A 172 -6.54 -10.17 -0.05
C PHE A 172 -6.77 -9.86 -1.54
N TYR A 173 -6.37 -8.69 -2.03
CA TYR A 173 -6.44 -8.36 -3.46
C TYR A 173 -5.51 -9.24 -4.31
N PHE A 174 -4.29 -9.53 -3.86
CA PHE A 174 -3.43 -10.48 -4.55
C PHE A 174 -4.06 -11.86 -4.65
N PHE A 175 -4.64 -12.34 -3.55
CA PHE A 175 -5.37 -13.59 -3.56
C PHE A 175 -6.52 -13.58 -4.59
N TRP A 176 -7.27 -12.48 -4.65
CA TRP A 176 -8.36 -12.31 -5.63
C TRP A 176 -7.88 -12.24 -7.08
N ILE A 177 -6.72 -11.64 -7.33
CA ILE A 177 -6.12 -11.54 -8.67
C ILE A 177 -5.74 -12.93 -9.21
N PHE A 178 -5.20 -13.81 -8.35
CA PHE A 178 -4.68 -15.12 -8.77
C PHE A 178 -5.71 -16.25 -8.68
N GLN A 179 -6.77 -16.11 -7.89
CA GLN A 179 -7.77 -17.16 -7.71
C GLN A 179 -9.06 -16.85 -8.48
N LYS A 180 -9.44 -17.75 -9.40
CA LYS A 180 -10.81 -17.82 -9.94
C LYS A 180 -11.73 -18.29 -8.82
N PHE A 181 -12.22 -17.39 -7.97
CA PHE A 181 -13.21 -17.78 -6.98
C PHE A 181 -14.42 -18.37 -7.71
N GLN A 182 -14.77 -19.61 -7.38
CA GLN A 182 -16.17 -20.02 -7.44
C GLN A 182 -16.92 -19.06 -6.52
N ASP A 183 -17.97 -18.41 -7.03
CA ASP A 183 -18.73 -17.37 -6.35
C ASP A 183 -18.88 -17.62 -4.84
N VAL A 184 -18.01 -17.01 -4.04
CA VAL A 184 -18.14 -17.05 -2.59
C VAL A 184 -19.41 -16.25 -2.27
N SER A 185 -20.30 -16.84 -1.49
CA SER A 185 -21.56 -16.20 -1.15
C SER A 185 -21.32 -14.79 -0.57
N LYS A 186 -22.22 -13.84 -0.84
CA LYS A 186 -22.16 -12.48 -0.26
C LYS A 186 -22.02 -12.51 1.27
N VAL A 187 -22.57 -13.54 1.92
CA VAL A 187 -22.48 -13.77 3.37
C VAL A 187 -21.03 -14.04 3.80
N SER A 188 -20.28 -14.82 3.03
CA SER A 188 -18.86 -15.11 3.32
C SER A 188 -18.02 -13.84 3.35
N TYR A 189 -18.27 -12.89 2.44
CA TYR A 189 -17.61 -11.59 2.43
C TYR A 189 -17.94 -10.77 3.69
N ILE A 190 -19.20 -10.76 4.13
CA ILE A 190 -19.61 -10.08 5.38
C ILE A 190 -18.93 -10.71 6.60
N LEU A 191 -18.89 -12.05 6.68
CA LEU A 191 -18.26 -12.77 7.78
C LEU A 191 -16.75 -12.50 7.84
N ILE A 192 -16.04 -12.53 6.71
CA ILE A 192 -14.61 -12.19 6.64
C ILE A 192 -14.38 -10.72 7.03
N THR A 193 -15.28 -9.83 6.66
CA THR A 193 -15.19 -8.40 7.02
C THR A 193 -15.37 -8.21 8.53
N LEU A 194 -16.38 -8.85 9.12
CA LEU A 194 -16.60 -8.81 10.58
C LEU A 194 -15.44 -9.43 11.35
N PHE A 195 -14.91 -10.56 10.87
CA PHE A 195 -13.77 -11.23 11.49
C PHE A 195 -12.49 -10.37 11.42
N SER A 196 -12.21 -9.74 10.27
CA SER A 196 -11.06 -8.85 10.14
C SER A 196 -11.20 -7.60 11.02
N ALA A 197 -12.39 -6.97 11.07
CA ALA A 197 -12.68 -5.86 11.96
C ALA A 197 -12.51 -6.22 13.44
N PHE A 198 -12.94 -7.42 13.85
CA PHE A 198 -12.72 -7.95 15.19
C PHE A 198 -11.24 -8.10 15.50
N LEU A 199 -10.45 -8.73 14.61
CA LEU A 199 -9.01 -8.90 14.80
C LEU A 199 -8.27 -7.56 14.92
N ILE A 200 -8.62 -6.58 14.09
CA ILE A 200 -8.05 -5.22 14.15
C ILE A 200 -8.40 -4.56 15.49
N SER A 201 -9.64 -4.69 15.94
CA SER A 201 -10.09 -4.12 17.23
C SER A 201 -9.32 -4.73 18.40
N VAL A 202 -9.11 -6.05 18.39
CA VAL A 202 -8.28 -6.76 19.39
C VAL A 202 -6.82 -6.29 19.33
N ALA A 203 -6.25 -6.15 18.13
CA ALA A 203 -4.88 -5.67 17.95
C ALA A 203 -4.70 -4.23 18.50
N VAL A 204 -5.64 -3.32 18.20
CA VAL A 204 -5.66 -1.95 18.73
C VAL A 204 -5.77 -1.96 20.25
N TYR A 205 -6.68 -2.77 20.80
CA TYR A 205 -6.85 -2.90 22.25
C TYR A 205 -5.58 -3.38 22.94
N LEU A 206 -4.97 -4.46 22.44
CA LEU A 206 -3.74 -5.03 22.99
C LEU A 206 -2.57 -4.04 22.91
N ALA A 207 -2.44 -3.33 21.79
CA ALA A 207 -1.39 -2.33 21.61
C ALA A 207 -1.59 -1.15 22.60
N THR A 208 -2.83 -0.67 22.76
CA THR A 208 -3.16 0.41 23.71
C THR A 208 -2.88 -0.02 25.16
N LYS A 209 -3.24 -1.25 25.52
CA LYS A 209 -2.97 -1.84 26.84
C LYS A 209 -1.47 -1.94 27.12
N ARG A 210 -0.66 -2.38 26.15
CA ARG A 210 0.81 -2.44 26.27
C ARG A 210 1.43 -1.05 26.46
N ARG A 211 0.94 -0.03 25.75
CA ARG A 211 1.40 1.35 25.93
C ARG A 211 1.15 1.84 27.35
N LYS A 212 -0.05 1.60 27.89
CA LYS A 212 -0.39 1.97 29.26
C LYS A 212 0.57 1.33 30.27
N LEU A 213 0.79 0.02 30.16
CA LEU A 213 1.72 -0.71 31.03
C LEU A 213 3.17 -0.21 30.94
N TYR A 214 3.65 0.14 29.74
CA TYR A 214 5.00 0.69 29.56
C TYR A 214 5.15 2.06 30.21
N VAL A 215 4.17 2.95 30.02
CA VAL A 215 4.14 4.27 30.66
C VAL A 215 4.07 4.13 32.18
N ASP A 216 3.23 3.24 32.69
CA ASP A 216 3.10 2.99 34.13
C ASP A 216 4.41 2.46 34.72
N ARG A 217 5.13 1.59 33.99
CA ARG A 217 6.45 1.09 34.41
C ARG A 217 7.50 2.21 34.46
N ILE A 218 7.60 3.04 33.42
CA ILE A 218 8.54 4.17 33.41
C ILE A 218 8.22 5.14 34.56
N LYS A 219 6.94 5.42 34.82
CA LYS A 219 6.54 6.27 35.94
C LYS A 219 6.96 5.66 37.28
N ALA A 220 6.80 4.35 37.46
CA ALA A 220 7.24 3.65 38.67
C ALA A 220 8.77 3.73 38.85
N ASP A 221 9.54 3.47 37.79
CA ASP A 221 11.00 3.52 37.82
C ASP A 221 11.52 4.95 38.11
N MET A 222 10.88 5.98 37.53
CA MET A 222 11.18 7.38 37.83
C MET A 222 10.90 7.73 39.29
N ILE A 223 9.79 7.26 39.86
CA ILE A 223 9.46 7.46 41.28
C ILE A 223 10.49 6.76 42.17
N GLU A 224 10.96 5.55 41.80
CA GLU A 224 11.98 4.85 42.57
C GLU A 224 13.33 5.58 42.54
N LEU A 225 13.77 6.04 41.36
CA LEU A 225 14.99 6.84 41.20
C LEU A 225 14.91 8.15 42.00
N ALA A 226 13.76 8.82 41.94
CA ALA A 226 13.46 10.01 42.72
C ALA A 226 13.58 9.78 44.24
N LYS A 227 13.03 8.66 44.74
CA LYS A 227 13.16 8.27 46.16
C LYS A 227 14.61 8.02 46.56
N LYS A 228 15.38 7.32 45.72
CA LYS A 228 16.83 7.11 45.95
C LYS A 228 17.58 8.44 45.99
N ALA A 229 17.31 9.33 45.03
CA ALA A 229 17.96 10.63 44.96
C ALA A 229 17.63 11.55 46.15
N ILE A 230 16.40 11.52 46.68
CA ILE A 230 16.04 12.23 47.94
C ILE A 230 16.76 11.62 49.14
N LYS A 231 16.87 10.29 49.20
CA LYS A 231 17.54 9.60 50.30
C LYS A 231 19.02 9.98 50.37
N ASP A 232 19.67 10.07 49.21
CA ASP A 232 21.11 10.35 49.08
C ASP A 232 21.44 11.85 49.06
N SER A 233 20.43 12.73 49.01
CA SER A 233 20.65 14.18 49.02
C SER A 233 20.84 14.75 50.42
N GLN A 234 21.62 15.83 50.48
CA GLN A 234 21.83 16.63 51.68
C GLN A 234 20.50 17.13 52.23
N ILE A 235 20.33 17.08 53.57
CA ILE A 235 19.07 17.38 54.26
C ILE A 235 18.50 18.75 53.83
N GLU A 236 19.37 19.74 53.62
CA GLU A 236 19.01 21.11 53.21
C GLU A 236 18.37 21.18 51.80
N LYS A 237 18.69 20.25 50.90
CA LYS A 237 18.19 20.24 49.50
C LYS A 237 17.02 19.30 49.24
N ARG A 238 16.62 18.51 50.24
CA ARG A 238 15.48 17.59 50.15
C ARG A 238 14.15 18.28 49.80
N PRO A 239 13.76 19.43 50.38
CA PRO A 239 12.50 20.09 50.02
C PRO A 239 12.48 20.57 48.56
N GLU A 240 13.61 21.06 48.03
CA GLU A 240 13.74 21.46 46.62
C GLU A 240 13.63 20.25 45.67
N MET A 241 14.23 19.11 46.03
CA MET A 241 14.09 17.88 45.24
C MET A 241 12.66 17.35 45.24
N ILE A 242 11.95 17.42 46.36
CA ILE A 242 10.55 17.00 46.47
C ILE A 242 9.65 17.84 45.55
N ASP A 243 9.81 19.17 45.53
CA ASP A 243 9.05 20.05 44.62
C ASP A 243 9.35 19.77 43.13
N PHE A 244 10.62 19.50 42.79
CA PHE A 244 11.01 19.12 41.43
C PHE A 244 10.36 17.79 40.98
N ILE A 245 10.30 16.80 41.87
CA ILE A 245 9.67 15.50 41.60
C ILE A 245 8.15 15.65 41.46
N GLU A 246 7.49 16.44 42.31
CA GLU A 246 6.05 16.72 42.15
C GLU A 246 5.72 17.36 40.82
N LYS A 247 6.56 18.29 40.34
CA LYS A 247 6.42 18.91 39.01
C LYS A 247 6.62 17.92 37.86
N LEU A 248 7.49 16.93 38.01
CA LEU A 248 7.69 15.87 37.01
C LEU A 248 6.53 14.88 36.96
N VAL A 249 5.89 14.59 38.10
CA VAL A 249 4.79 13.61 38.18
C VAL A 249 3.44 14.19 37.76
N LYS A 250 3.22 15.51 37.95
CA LYS A 250 1.99 16.21 37.55
C LYS A 250 1.92 16.58 36.06
N LYS A 251 3.01 16.45 35.31
CA LYS A 251 3.07 16.66 33.84
C LYS A 251 2.74 15.38 33.07
#